data_AF-A0A7C7PQM0-F1
#
_entry.id   AF-A0A7C7PQM0-F1
#
_cell.length_a   1.000
_cell.length_b   1.000
_cell.length_c   1.000
_cell.angle_alpha   90.00
_cell.angle_beta   90.00
_cell.angle_gamma   90.00
#
_symmetry.space_group_name_H-M   'P 1'
#
loop_
_entity.id
_entity.type
_entity.pdbx_description
1 polymer ?
#
loop_
_entity_poly.entity_id
_entity_poly.type
_entity_poly.pdbx_seq_one_letter_code
_entity_poly.pdbx_strand_id
1 'polypeptide(L)'
;MRSIVIVMVIFVICIANADVGWHIAPDDATKWRMMPTWLGNPSSRASVERVRVDGIDALRFTIPEPRKGMKWVINARWVNIGRYRYLCIRYLARGFNTNSEDYFVYINDGIRHRGQPFSLGLTVLHLSQVKSDGKWHWLVADLQALD
;
A
#
# COMPACT_ATOMS: atom_id res chain seq x y z
N MET A 1 -48.81 7.87 40.00
CA MET A 1 -48.10 7.18 38.90
C MET A 1 -47.88 8.18 37.78
N ARG A 2 -46.64 8.62 37.54
CA ARG A 2 -46.29 9.48 36.39
C ARG A 2 -45.50 8.61 35.42
N SER A 3 -46.09 8.30 34.27
CA SER A 3 -45.47 7.49 33.22
C SER A 3 -44.41 8.31 32.49
N ILE A 4 -43.18 7.79 32.41
CA ILE A 4 -42.09 8.36 31.61
C ILE A 4 -42.24 7.78 30.20
N VAL A 5 -42.46 8.64 29.21
CA VAL A 5 -42.41 8.28 27.79
C VAL A 5 -40.96 8.37 27.34
N ILE A 6 -40.34 7.23 27.04
CA ILE A 6 -39.00 7.18 26.43
C ILE A 6 -39.17 7.32 24.93
N VAL A 7 -38.79 8.48 24.38
CA VAL A 7 -38.67 8.68 22.94
C VAL A 7 -37.32 8.12 22.50
N MET A 8 -37.34 6.91 21.93
CA MET A 8 -36.15 6.29 21.34
C MET A 8 -35.96 6.83 19.92
N VAL A 9 -35.08 7.83 19.77
CA VAL A 9 -34.66 8.35 18.46
C VAL A 9 -33.64 7.38 17.88
N ILE A 10 -34.08 6.51 16.96
CA ILE A 10 -33.18 5.69 16.14
C ILE A 10 -32.55 6.61 15.09
N PHE A 11 -31.31 7.04 15.30
CA PHE A 11 -30.48 7.57 14.22
C PHE A 11 -30.06 6.40 13.33
N VAL A 12 -30.79 6.18 12.24
CA VAL A 12 -30.28 5.40 11.11
C VAL A 12 -29.21 6.26 10.45
N ILE A 13 -27.96 6.11 10.85
CA ILE A 13 -26.84 6.58 10.04
C ILE A 13 -26.82 5.67 8.81
N CYS A 14 -27.46 6.12 7.73
CA CYS A 14 -27.15 5.63 6.41
C CYS A 14 -25.67 5.93 6.17
N ILE A 15 -24.80 4.96 6.46
CA ILE A 15 -23.44 4.97 5.95
C ILE A 15 -23.61 4.80 4.45
N ALA A 16 -23.81 5.92 3.76
CA ALA A 16 -23.56 5.98 2.34
C ALA A 16 -22.12 5.49 2.18
N ASN A 17 -21.96 4.27 1.66
CA ASN A 17 -20.68 3.80 1.16
C ASN A 17 -20.39 4.68 -0.07
N ALA A 18 -19.95 5.91 0.17
CA ALA A 18 -19.20 6.63 -0.83
C ALA A 18 -18.07 5.69 -1.23
N ASP A 19 -17.91 5.40 -2.52
CA ASP A 19 -16.72 4.70 -3.00
C ASP A 19 -15.50 5.48 -2.49
N VAL A 20 -14.90 5.00 -1.39
CA VAL A 20 -13.82 5.69 -0.66
C VAL A 20 -12.52 5.70 -1.48
N GLY A 21 -12.54 5.11 -2.67
CA GLY A 21 -11.40 5.05 -3.56
C GLY A 21 -11.33 3.76 -4.34
N TRP A 22 -10.18 3.56 -4.96
CA TRP A 22 -9.73 2.24 -5.37
C TRP A 22 -8.83 1.65 -4.28
N HIS A 23 -8.96 0.36 -4.00
CA HIS A 23 -8.03 -0.38 -3.17
C HIS A 23 -7.48 -1.60 -3.90
N ILE A 24 -6.31 -2.05 -3.47
CA ILE A 24 -5.79 -3.39 -3.77
C ILE A 24 -6.38 -4.33 -2.72
N ALA A 25 -7.09 -5.36 -3.18
CA ALA A 25 -7.73 -6.33 -2.31
C ALA A 25 -6.73 -7.42 -1.90
N PRO A 26 -6.92 -8.08 -0.74
CA PRO A 26 -6.14 -9.27 -0.37
C PRO A 26 -6.22 -10.42 -1.38
N ASP A 27 -7.28 -10.48 -2.20
CA ASP A 27 -7.40 -11.44 -3.31
C ASP A 27 -6.49 -11.14 -4.50
N ASP A 28 -5.84 -9.97 -4.52
CA ASP A 28 -4.98 -9.57 -5.63
C ASP A 28 -3.57 -10.19 -5.56
N ALA A 29 -3.31 -11.13 -4.62
CA ALA A 29 -2.00 -11.77 -4.46
C ALA A 29 -1.44 -12.31 -5.78
N THR A 30 -2.28 -12.96 -6.59
CA THR A 30 -1.90 -13.55 -7.89
C THR A 30 -1.69 -12.50 -9.00
N LYS A 31 -2.13 -11.25 -8.80
CA LYS A 31 -1.93 -10.15 -9.75
C LYS A 31 -0.56 -9.48 -9.61
N TRP A 32 0.14 -9.73 -8.51
CA TRP A 32 1.49 -9.25 -8.30
C TRP A 32 2.50 -10.13 -9.03
N ARG A 33 3.32 -9.50 -9.87
CA ARG A 33 4.42 -10.16 -10.58
C ARG A 33 5.75 -9.80 -9.96
N MET A 34 6.56 -10.82 -9.65
CA MET A 34 7.95 -10.64 -9.25
C MET A 34 8.78 -10.13 -10.42
N MET A 35 9.68 -9.19 -10.16
CA MET A 35 10.59 -8.59 -11.15
C MET A 35 12.05 -8.85 -10.75
N PRO A 36 12.53 -10.10 -10.84
CA PRO A 36 13.88 -10.46 -10.39
C PRO A 36 15.00 -9.74 -11.14
N THR A 37 14.74 -9.27 -12.36
CA THR A 37 15.72 -8.55 -13.19
C THR A 37 15.86 -7.07 -12.83
N TRP A 38 15.05 -6.55 -11.90
CA TRP A 38 15.05 -5.13 -11.51
C TRP A 38 15.99 -4.79 -10.35
N LEU A 39 16.69 -5.78 -9.81
CA LEU A 39 17.67 -5.63 -8.73
C LEU A 39 18.82 -6.61 -8.92
N GLY A 40 20.00 -6.27 -8.38
CA GLY A 40 21.20 -7.10 -8.56
C GLY A 40 21.23 -8.39 -7.74
N ASN A 41 20.36 -8.53 -6.73
CA ASN A 41 20.37 -9.64 -5.77
C ASN A 41 18.96 -10.17 -5.44
N PRO A 42 18.16 -10.62 -6.45
CA PRO A 42 16.82 -11.13 -6.20
C PRO A 42 16.84 -12.40 -5.35
N SER A 43 15.83 -12.54 -4.50
CA SER A 43 15.52 -13.80 -3.82
C SER A 43 14.82 -14.75 -4.82
N SER A 44 15.32 -15.98 -4.91
CA SER A 44 14.73 -17.06 -5.72
C SER A 44 13.49 -17.67 -5.06
N ARG A 45 13.29 -17.38 -3.78
CA ARG A 45 12.21 -17.92 -2.94
C ARG A 45 11.23 -16.84 -2.47
N ALA A 46 11.23 -15.67 -3.10
CA ALA A 46 10.28 -14.61 -2.80
C ALA A 46 8.85 -15.07 -3.10
N SER A 47 7.88 -14.60 -2.33
CA SER A 47 6.47 -14.93 -2.53
C SER A 47 5.54 -13.80 -2.12
N VAL A 48 4.32 -13.83 -2.68
CA VAL A 48 3.19 -13.00 -2.29
C VAL A 48 1.98 -13.90 -2.09
N GLU A 49 1.35 -13.82 -0.93
CA GLU A 49 0.19 -14.65 -0.59
C GLU A 49 -0.85 -13.85 0.20
N ARG A 50 -2.11 -14.27 0.12
CA ARG A 50 -3.15 -13.78 1.02
C ARG A 50 -2.96 -14.42 2.40
N VAL A 51 -3.04 -13.61 3.45
CA VAL A 51 -2.98 -14.06 4.84
C VAL A 51 -4.02 -13.35 5.68
N ARG A 52 -4.29 -13.87 6.87
CA ARG A 52 -5.05 -13.17 7.92
C ARG A 52 -4.13 -12.90 9.11
N VAL A 53 -4.02 -11.64 9.52
CA VAL A 53 -3.18 -11.17 10.64
C VAL A 53 -4.05 -10.30 11.55
N ASP A 54 -4.15 -10.66 12.83
CA ASP A 54 -5.01 -9.96 13.81
C ASP A 54 -6.46 -9.78 13.33
N GLY A 55 -7.01 -10.79 12.64
CA GLY A 55 -8.35 -10.77 12.07
C GLY A 55 -8.48 -10.03 10.73
N ILE A 56 -7.45 -9.33 10.28
CA ILE A 56 -7.42 -8.52 9.05
C ILE A 56 -6.89 -9.37 7.89
N ASP A 57 -7.64 -9.42 6.78
CA ASP A 57 -7.13 -9.98 5.52
C ASP A 57 -6.09 -9.04 4.91
N ALA A 58 -4.94 -9.58 4.53
CA ALA A 58 -3.81 -8.81 4.01
C ALA A 58 -3.03 -9.60 2.95
N LEU A 59 -2.18 -8.89 2.21
CA LEU A 59 -1.14 -9.49 1.39
C LEU A 59 0.15 -9.57 2.20
N ARG A 60 0.79 -10.73 2.19
CA ARG A 60 2.14 -10.92 2.76
C ARG A 60 3.14 -11.06 1.63
N PHE A 61 4.08 -10.13 1.59
CA PHE A 61 5.28 -10.20 0.76
C PHE A 61 6.42 -10.79 1.61
N THR A 62 7.01 -11.89 1.14
CA THR A 62 8.06 -12.61 1.89
C THR A 62 9.35 -12.65 1.09
N ILE A 63 10.45 -12.29 1.74
CA ILE A 63 11.83 -12.52 1.27
C ILE A 63 12.52 -13.41 2.30
N PRO A 64 12.58 -14.74 2.08
CA PRO A 64 13.09 -15.65 3.10
C PRO A 64 14.63 -15.72 3.12
N GLU A 65 15.30 -15.23 2.08
CA GLU A 65 16.76 -15.31 1.96
C GLU A 65 17.44 -14.06 2.52
N PRO A 66 18.37 -14.18 3.50
CA PRO A 66 19.06 -13.04 4.08
C PRO A 66 19.82 -12.20 3.05
N ARG A 67 19.76 -10.87 3.19
CA ARG A 67 20.46 -9.89 2.33
C ARG A 67 20.06 -9.95 0.85
N LYS A 68 18.93 -10.57 0.52
CA LYS A 68 18.30 -10.55 -0.81
C LYS A 68 17.12 -9.58 -0.80
N GLY A 69 16.59 -9.27 -1.98
CA GLY A 69 15.38 -8.48 -2.13
C GLY A 69 14.45 -9.04 -3.21
N MET A 70 13.32 -8.38 -3.42
CA MET A 70 12.51 -8.54 -4.63
C MET A 70 11.80 -7.21 -4.90
N LYS A 71 11.56 -6.93 -6.17
CA LYS A 71 10.66 -5.87 -6.62
C LYS A 71 9.42 -6.55 -7.19
N TRP A 72 8.25 -6.00 -6.91
CA TRP A 72 7.00 -6.51 -7.42
C TRP A 72 6.27 -5.41 -8.19
N VAL A 73 5.51 -5.82 -9.20
CA VAL A 73 4.64 -4.94 -9.97
C VAL A 73 3.24 -5.51 -9.99
N ILE A 74 2.25 -4.62 -9.86
CA ILE A 74 0.85 -4.92 -10.11
C ILE A 74 0.36 -3.94 -11.16
N ASN A 75 -0.43 -4.45 -12.12
CA ASN A 75 -1.17 -3.58 -13.02
C ASN A 75 -2.40 -3.06 -12.28
N ALA A 76 -2.22 -1.96 -11.57
CA ALA A 76 -3.31 -1.21 -10.97
C ALA A 76 -4.29 -0.73 -12.05
N ARG A 77 -5.59 -0.68 -11.73
CA ARG A 77 -6.55 0.01 -12.59
C ARG A 77 -6.21 1.50 -12.62
N TRP A 78 -6.57 2.19 -13.69
CA TRP A 78 -6.42 3.64 -13.74
C TRP A 78 -7.17 4.33 -12.58
N VAL A 79 -6.51 5.27 -11.91
CA VAL A 79 -7.08 6.03 -10.78
C VAL A 79 -7.01 7.52 -11.11
N ASN A 80 -8.14 8.22 -10.99
CA ASN A 80 -8.18 9.67 -11.11
C ASN A 80 -7.59 10.32 -9.84
N ILE A 81 -6.33 10.76 -9.90
CA ILE A 81 -5.65 11.40 -8.76
C ILE A 81 -6.19 12.81 -8.42
N GLY A 82 -6.91 13.44 -9.35
CA GLY A 82 -7.67 14.66 -9.08
C GLY A 82 -8.86 14.40 -8.14
N ARG A 83 -9.43 13.19 -8.18
CA ARG A 83 -10.50 12.74 -7.27
C ARG A 83 -9.97 12.04 -6.03
N TYR A 84 -8.91 11.25 -6.17
CA TYR A 84 -8.30 10.45 -5.10
C TYR A 84 -6.87 10.91 -4.85
N ARG A 85 -6.74 11.95 -4.02
CA ARG A 85 -5.47 12.65 -3.76
C ARG A 85 -4.44 11.82 -2.99
N TYR A 86 -4.88 10.93 -2.11
CA TYR A 86 -3.98 10.23 -1.20
C TYR A 86 -3.82 8.76 -1.55
N LEU A 87 -2.57 8.30 -1.56
CA LEU A 87 -2.25 6.87 -1.48
C LEU A 87 -2.04 6.53 0.00
N CYS A 88 -2.87 5.62 0.52
CA CYS A 88 -2.78 5.16 1.90
C CYS A 88 -2.39 3.68 1.93
N ILE A 89 -1.38 3.32 2.73
CA ILE A 89 -0.93 1.94 2.91
C ILE A 89 -0.93 1.61 4.39
N ARG A 90 -1.78 0.66 4.77
CA ARG A 90 -1.71 0.03 6.08
C ARG A 90 -0.81 -1.19 5.99
N TYR A 91 0.20 -1.27 6.85
CA TYR A 91 1.20 -2.33 6.77
C TYR A 91 1.72 -2.75 8.15
N LEU A 92 2.29 -3.94 8.19
CA LEU A 92 3.10 -4.47 9.29
C LEU A 92 4.35 -5.07 8.65
N ALA A 93 5.54 -4.63 9.08
CA ALA A 93 6.80 -5.06 8.49
C ALA A 93 7.78 -5.56 9.55
N ARG A 94 8.63 -6.52 9.16
CA ARG A 94 9.76 -7.05 9.94
C ARG A 94 10.94 -7.31 9.01
N GLY A 95 12.17 -7.06 9.47
CA GLY A 95 13.40 -7.36 8.73
C GLY A 95 13.65 -6.48 7.49
N PHE A 96 12.98 -5.32 7.39
CA PHE A 96 13.24 -4.33 6.33
C PHE A 96 14.47 -3.48 6.66
N ASN A 97 15.29 -3.18 5.64
CA ASN A 97 16.30 -2.13 5.76
C ASN A 97 15.66 -0.75 5.59
N THR A 98 15.31 -0.11 6.70
CA THR A 98 14.67 1.21 6.73
C THR A 98 15.67 2.36 6.70
N ASN A 99 16.95 2.10 6.41
CA ASN A 99 17.96 3.15 6.19
C ASN A 99 18.23 3.39 4.69
N SER A 100 17.45 2.75 3.81
CA SER A 100 17.60 2.87 2.36
C SER A 100 16.73 4.01 1.83
N GLU A 101 17.27 4.79 0.90
CA GLU A 101 16.52 5.77 0.11
C GLU A 101 15.85 5.16 -1.14
N ASP A 102 16.00 3.85 -1.35
CA ASP A 102 15.24 3.16 -2.41
C ASP A 102 13.73 3.17 -2.12
N TYR A 103 12.92 2.98 -3.15
CA TYR A 103 11.48 3.13 -3.03
C TYR A 103 10.84 1.97 -2.25
N PHE A 104 9.88 2.31 -1.40
CA PHE A 104 8.86 1.39 -0.91
C PHE A 104 7.70 1.29 -1.91
N VAL A 105 7.28 2.44 -2.47
CA VAL A 105 6.32 2.52 -3.56
C VAL A 105 6.81 3.44 -4.66
N TYR A 106 6.82 2.91 -5.88
CA TYR A 106 7.05 3.64 -7.12
C TYR A 106 5.78 3.57 -7.97
N ILE A 107 5.36 4.69 -8.53
CA ILE A 107 4.25 4.76 -9.49
C ILE A 107 4.82 5.08 -10.86
N ASN A 108 4.54 4.22 -11.84
CA ASN A 108 4.79 4.50 -13.25
C ASN A 108 3.57 5.21 -13.84
N ASP A 109 3.70 6.51 -14.10
CA ASP A 109 2.67 7.32 -14.74
C ASP A 109 2.95 7.58 -16.24
N GLY A 110 4.03 6.99 -16.78
CA GLY A 110 4.46 7.19 -18.15
C GLY A 110 5.13 8.54 -18.42
N ILE A 111 5.34 9.38 -17.40
CA ILE A 111 5.88 10.74 -17.53
C ILE A 111 7.34 10.76 -17.08
N ARG A 112 8.18 11.50 -17.81
CA ARG A 112 9.56 11.80 -17.37
C ARG A 112 9.53 13.00 -16.45
N HIS A 113 9.81 12.78 -15.18
CA HIS A 113 9.89 13.83 -14.17
C HIS A 113 11.23 14.57 -14.20
N ARG A 114 11.25 15.86 -13.88
CA ARG A 114 12.48 16.67 -13.83
C ARG A 114 13.42 16.09 -12.76
N GLY A 115 14.67 15.84 -13.13
CA GLY A 115 15.65 15.21 -12.23
C GLY A 115 15.62 13.68 -12.22
N GLN A 116 14.72 13.06 -12.99
CA GLN A 116 14.58 11.60 -13.13
C GLN A 116 14.70 11.18 -14.61
N PRO A 117 15.81 11.50 -15.32
CA PRO A 117 15.88 11.37 -16.77
C PRO A 117 15.80 9.93 -17.29
N PHE A 118 15.89 8.92 -16.43
CA PHE A 118 15.83 7.50 -16.82
C PHE A 118 14.59 6.76 -16.29
N SER A 119 13.69 7.46 -15.61
CA SER A 119 12.48 6.88 -15.01
C SER A 119 11.22 7.45 -15.66
N LEU A 120 10.22 6.60 -15.89
CA LEU A 120 8.87 6.98 -16.30
C LEU A 120 7.98 6.84 -15.07
N GLY A 121 7.92 7.87 -14.24
CA GLY A 121 7.27 7.82 -12.93
C GLY A 121 8.09 8.37 -11.78
N LEU A 122 7.56 8.15 -10.57
CA LEU A 122 8.04 8.76 -9.35
C LEU A 122 8.04 7.79 -8.16
N THR A 123 9.01 7.98 -7.27
CA THR A 123 8.99 7.38 -5.93
C THR A 123 8.02 8.17 -5.07
N VAL A 124 6.97 7.50 -4.60
CA VAL A 124 5.89 8.09 -3.80
C VAL A 124 6.13 7.87 -2.31
N LEU A 125 6.72 6.73 -1.96
CA LEU A 125 7.13 6.39 -0.60
C LEU A 125 8.51 5.73 -0.64
N HIS A 126 9.41 6.16 0.23
CA HIS A 126 10.74 5.61 0.42
C HIS A 126 10.76 4.54 1.51
N LEU A 127 11.72 3.62 1.42
CA LEU A 127 11.94 2.61 2.47
C LEU A 127 12.33 3.25 3.81
N SER A 128 12.97 4.42 3.79
CA SER A 128 13.31 5.22 4.97
C SER A 128 12.09 5.68 5.78
N GLN A 129 10.90 5.69 5.18
CA GLN A 129 9.64 6.04 5.85
C GLN A 129 8.98 4.83 6.55
N VAL A 130 9.41 3.60 6.23
CA VAL A 130 8.84 2.36 6.75
C VAL A 130 9.35 2.10 8.18
N LYS A 131 8.47 1.60 9.06
CA LYS A 131 8.83 1.09 10.38
C LYS A 131 8.80 -0.45 10.37
N SER A 132 9.89 -1.08 10.75
CA SER A 132 10.04 -2.55 10.76
C SER A 132 9.97 -3.17 12.16
N ASP A 133 9.04 -2.69 12.99
CA ASP A 133 8.91 -3.06 14.41
C ASP A 133 7.88 -4.18 14.67
N GLY A 134 7.30 -4.75 13.61
CA GLY A 134 6.29 -5.79 13.71
C GLY A 134 4.92 -5.32 14.20
N LYS A 135 4.63 -4.01 14.17
CA LYS A 135 3.32 -3.42 14.50
C LYS A 135 2.64 -2.85 13.27
N TRP A 136 1.33 -2.61 13.37
CA TRP A 136 0.56 -1.95 12.32
C TRP A 136 0.87 -0.45 12.27
N HIS A 137 1.16 0.04 11.07
CA HIS A 137 1.39 1.46 10.78
C HIS A 137 0.62 1.88 9.52
N TRP A 138 0.52 3.19 9.34
CA TRP A 138 0.06 3.80 8.11
C TRP A 138 1.19 4.59 7.45
N LEU A 139 1.30 4.46 6.14
CA LEU A 139 1.96 5.45 5.29
C LEU A 139 0.90 6.13 4.44
N VAL A 140 1.06 7.44 4.26
CA VAL A 140 0.19 8.26 3.43
C VAL A 140 1.07 9.13 2.55
N ALA A 141 0.81 9.11 1.26
CA ALA A 141 1.43 10.03 0.31
C ALA A 141 0.36 10.90 -0.35
N ASP A 142 0.65 12.19 -0.46
CA ASP A 142 -0.15 13.14 -1.21
C ASP A 142 0.30 13.14 -2.67
N LEU A 143 -0.52 12.58 -3.55
CA LEU A 143 -0.19 12.42 -4.96
C LEU A 143 -0.20 13.74 -5.73
N GLN A 144 -0.81 14.80 -5.20
CA GLN A 144 -0.83 16.13 -5.84
C GLN A 144 0.36 17.01 -5.42
N ALA A 145 1.02 16.68 -4.31
CA ALA A 145 2.22 17.39 -3.87
C ALA A 145 3.50 16.92 -4.61
N LEU A 146 3.35 15.95 -5.51
CA LEU A 146 4.46 15.33 -6.26
C LEU A 146 4.56 15.84 -7.71
N ASP A 147 3.61 16.67 -8.15
CA ASP A 147 3.59 17.37 -9.45
C ASP A 147 4.38 18.70 -9.40
#